data_AF-A0A8S0RC94-F1
#
_entry.id   AF-A0A8S0RC94-F1
#
_cell.length_a   1.000
_cell.length_b   1.000
_cell.length_c   1.000
_cell.angle_alpha   90.00
_cell.angle_beta   90.00
_cell.angle_gamma   90.00
#
_symmetry.space_group_name_H-M   'P 1'
#
loop_
_entity.id
_entity.type
_entity.pdbx_description
1 polymer ?
#
loop_
_entity_poly.entity_id
_entity_poly.type
_entity_poly.pdbx_seq_one_letter_code
_entity_poly.pdbx_strand_id
1 'polypeptide(L)'
;MLAGTSKFTNKVALTYRTVPLTIQKTGMNICPLSYNEYIPCHNISYNKELLPKLDLSRKEELERHCPPLGRRSFCLVPPPADYKLPIRWPTSRDYVWRSNVNHMHLAEVKGGQNWVHEKDQLWWFPGGGTHFKHGATEYIERLGNMTTNKKGDLHSAGMAMKIKFSLL
;
A
#
# COMPACT_ATOMS: atom_id res chain seq x y z
N MET A 1 -18.80 13.08 41.83
CA MET A 1 -18.66 12.58 40.45
C MET A 1 -17.18 12.58 40.12
N LEU A 2 -16.54 11.41 40.02
CA LEU A 2 -15.10 11.30 39.76
C LEU A 2 -14.86 11.40 38.25
N ALA A 3 -14.15 12.45 37.84
CA ALA A 3 -13.68 12.62 36.47
C ALA A 3 -12.63 11.53 36.17
N GLY A 4 -13.05 10.50 35.45
CA GLY A 4 -12.15 9.47 34.94
C GLY A 4 -11.24 10.07 33.87
N THR A 5 -9.96 10.26 34.22
CA THR A 5 -8.94 10.64 33.24
C THR A 5 -8.58 9.40 32.42
N SER A 6 -9.14 9.30 31.21
CA SER A 6 -8.74 8.27 30.24
C SER A 6 -7.33 8.57 29.74
N LYS A 7 -6.32 8.11 30.49
CA LYS A 7 -4.94 8.04 29.99
C LYS A 7 -4.90 6.97 28.91
N PHE A 8 -4.92 7.38 27.65
CA PHE A 8 -4.57 6.51 26.54
C PHE A 8 -3.14 5.99 26.78
N THR A 9 -2.99 4.69 27.01
CA THR A 9 -1.72 4.01 27.27
C THR A 9 -0.89 3.76 26.01
N ASN A 10 -1.43 4.05 24.83
CA ASN A 10 -0.73 3.92 23.55
C ASN A 10 0.34 5.00 23.40
N LYS A 11 1.52 4.75 23.97
CA LYS A 11 2.72 5.52 23.68
C LYS A 11 3.19 5.14 22.27
N VAL A 12 2.97 6.03 21.31
CA VAL A 12 3.59 5.94 19.99
C VAL A 12 5.07 6.25 20.15
N ALA A 13 5.89 5.21 20.28
CA ALA A 13 7.34 5.35 20.24
C ALA A 13 7.81 5.39 18.79
N LEU A 14 8.58 6.41 18.43
CA LEU A 14 9.22 6.49 17.12
C LEU A 14 10.27 5.38 17.01
N THR A 15 9.99 4.36 16.20
CA THR A 15 10.90 3.24 15.94
C THR A 15 11.70 3.48 14.65
N TYR A 16 12.45 4.59 14.59
CA TYR A 16 13.41 4.80 13.51
C TYR A 16 14.74 4.10 13.84
N ARG A 17 15.47 3.74 12.80
CA ARG A 17 16.81 3.18 12.94
C ARG A 17 17.74 4.29 13.43
N THR A 18 18.28 4.15 14.64
CA THR A 18 19.25 5.10 15.20
C THR A 18 20.61 5.03 14.51
N VAL A 19 20.94 3.87 13.93
CA VAL A 19 22.12 3.67 13.09
C VAL A 19 21.80 4.06 11.65
N PRO A 20 22.53 5.03 11.05
CA PRO A 20 22.36 5.41 9.65
C PRO A 20 22.48 4.19 8.72
N LEU A 21 21.58 4.09 7.75
CA LEU A 21 21.66 3.07 6.71
C LEU A 21 22.93 3.30 5.89
N THR A 22 23.90 2.42 6.04
CA THR A 22 25.12 2.47 5.23
C THR A 22 24.88 1.64 3.97
N ILE A 23 24.65 2.32 2.86
CA ILE A 23 24.59 1.67 1.53
C ILE A 23 26.04 1.48 1.08
N GLN A 24 26.43 0.23 0.83
CA GLN A 24 27.78 -0.04 0.34
C GLN A 24 27.97 0.57 -1.06
N LYS A 25 29.20 0.95 -1.40
CA LYS A 25 29.53 1.44 -2.76
C LYS A 25 29.23 0.40 -3.85
N THR A 26 29.21 -0.88 -3.48
CA THR A 26 28.84 -2.01 -4.33
C THR A 26 27.32 -2.12 -4.57
N GLY A 27 26.50 -1.30 -3.91
CA GLY A 27 25.05 -1.26 -4.07
C GLY A 27 24.28 -1.92 -2.93
N MET A 28 23.03 -2.30 -3.21
CA MET A 28 22.13 -2.99 -2.28
C MET A 28 21.77 -4.37 -2.84
N ASN A 29 21.73 -5.38 -1.97
CA ASN A 29 21.35 -6.75 -2.35
C ASN A 29 19.94 -6.78 -2.94
N ILE A 30 19.69 -7.66 -3.90
CA ILE A 30 18.35 -7.94 -4.41
C ILE A 30 17.66 -8.95 -3.50
N CYS A 31 16.39 -8.70 -3.15
CA CYS A 31 15.59 -9.63 -2.38
C CYS A 31 15.28 -10.89 -3.21
N PRO A 32 15.15 -12.08 -2.59
CA PRO A 32 14.61 -13.24 -3.28
C PRO A 32 13.19 -12.96 -3.80
N LEU A 33 12.81 -13.55 -4.94
CA LEU A 33 11.49 -13.33 -5.56
C LEU A 33 10.32 -13.67 -4.63
N SER A 34 10.51 -14.59 -3.69
CA SER A 34 9.52 -14.92 -2.66
C SER A 34 9.16 -13.74 -1.73
N TYR A 35 9.96 -12.68 -1.72
CA TYR A 35 9.72 -11.47 -0.93
C TYR A 35 8.91 -10.40 -1.69
N ASN A 36 8.55 -10.62 -2.96
CA ASN A 36 7.74 -9.66 -3.73
C ASN A 36 6.38 -9.35 -3.07
N GLU A 37 5.79 -10.34 -2.41
CA GLU A 37 4.50 -10.24 -1.71
C GLU A 37 4.65 -10.25 -0.19
N TYR A 38 5.88 -10.21 0.32
CA TYR A 38 6.13 -10.23 1.75
C TYR A 38 5.71 -8.89 2.37
N ILE A 39 4.73 -8.95 3.28
CA ILE A 39 4.28 -7.82 4.09
C ILE A 39 4.76 -8.05 5.53
N PRO A 40 5.87 -7.42 5.95
CA PRO A 40 6.53 -7.78 7.22
C PRO A 40 5.62 -7.66 8.45
N CYS A 41 4.75 -6.65 8.47
CA CYS A 41 3.89 -6.36 9.62
C CYS A 41 2.57 -7.13 9.65
N HIS A 42 2.32 -7.97 8.64
CA HIS A 42 1.14 -8.81 8.48
C HIS A 42 1.54 -10.28 8.30
N ASN A 43 2.69 -10.67 8.85
CA ASN A 43 3.20 -12.03 8.72
C ASN A 43 2.57 -12.93 9.79
N ILE A 44 1.74 -13.88 9.34
CA ILE A 44 1.02 -14.81 10.23
C ILE A 44 2.00 -15.64 11.07
N SER A 45 3.13 -16.06 10.50
CA SER A 45 4.14 -16.84 11.23
C SER A 45 4.76 -16.02 12.36
N TYR A 46 5.09 -14.75 12.11
CA TYR A 46 5.61 -13.84 13.11
C TYR A 46 4.57 -13.53 14.19
N ASN A 47 3.30 -13.30 13.83
CA ASN A 47 2.24 -13.09 14.82
C ASN A 47 2.09 -14.32 15.73
N LYS A 48 2.22 -15.55 15.20
CA LYS A 48 2.20 -16.78 16.00
C LYS A 48 3.35 -16.85 17.02
N GLU A 49 4.55 -16.38 16.67
CA GLU A 49 5.68 -16.27 17.61
C GLU A 49 5.39 -15.27 18.75
N LEU A 50 4.57 -14.25 18.48
CA LEU A 50 4.22 -13.22 19.46
C LEU A 50 3.05 -13.61 20.37
N LEU A 51 2.17 -14.53 19.95
CA LEU A 51 0.96 -14.93 20.70
C LEU A 51 1.18 -15.09 22.21
N PRO A 52 2.26 -15.73 22.71
CA PRO A 52 2.47 -15.89 24.16
C PRO A 52 2.67 -14.57 24.93
N LYS A 53 2.96 -13.47 24.24
CA LYS A 53 3.26 -12.15 24.80
C LYS A 53 2.13 -11.14 24.59
N LEU A 54 1.09 -11.51 23.86
CA LEU A 54 -0.02 -10.63 23.50
C LEU A 54 -1.20 -10.82 24.45
N ASP A 55 -1.93 -9.74 24.72
CA ASP A 55 -3.19 -9.80 25.46
C ASP A 55 -4.36 -10.19 24.54
N LEU A 56 -4.74 -11.47 24.60
CA LEU A 56 -5.85 -12.03 23.84
C LEU A 56 -7.22 -11.47 24.28
N SER A 57 -7.35 -10.96 25.51
CA SER A 57 -8.59 -10.31 25.95
C SER A 57 -8.86 -9.02 25.16
N ARG A 58 -7.78 -8.33 24.76
CA ARG A 58 -7.80 -7.11 23.96
C ARG A 58 -7.74 -7.36 22.45
N LYS A 59 -7.65 -8.62 22.03
CA LYS A 59 -7.45 -9.02 20.64
C LYS A 59 -6.18 -8.44 20.02
N GLU A 60 -5.10 -8.33 20.79
CA GLU A 60 -3.82 -7.79 20.30
C GLU A 60 -3.25 -8.61 19.14
N GLU A 61 -3.60 -9.89 19.01
CA GLU A 61 -3.22 -10.75 17.90
C GLU A 61 -3.75 -10.30 16.53
N LEU A 62 -4.79 -9.44 16.51
CA LEU A 62 -5.36 -8.84 15.30
C LEU A 62 -4.68 -7.52 14.91
N GLU A 63 -3.80 -7.00 15.75
CA GLU A 63 -3.06 -5.77 15.46
C GLU A 63 -1.87 -6.01 14.52
N ARG A 64 -1.31 -4.91 13.98
CA ARG A 64 -0.14 -4.96 13.10
C ARG A 64 1.14 -5.15 13.93
N HIS A 65 1.78 -6.30 13.78
CA HIS A 65 3.05 -6.61 14.44
C HIS A 65 4.19 -6.64 13.45
N CYS A 66 5.08 -5.66 13.51
CA CYS A 66 6.27 -5.61 12.67
C CYS A 66 7.47 -6.28 13.36
N PRO A 67 8.28 -7.06 12.65
CA PRO A 67 9.57 -7.53 13.15
C PRO A 67 10.45 -6.38 13.64
N PRO A 68 11.30 -6.60 14.67
CA PRO A 68 12.29 -5.62 15.09
C PRO A 68 13.27 -5.34 13.94
N LEU A 69 13.91 -4.18 13.95
CA LEU A 69 14.77 -3.71 12.85
C LEU A 69 15.85 -4.72 12.43
N GLY A 70 16.43 -5.47 13.38
CA GLY A 70 17.44 -6.50 13.09
C GLY A 70 16.91 -7.73 12.34
N ARG A 71 15.60 -7.97 12.35
CA ARG A 71 14.93 -9.06 11.60
C ARG A 71 14.29 -8.57 10.29
N ARG A 72 14.39 -7.28 9.97
CA ARG A 72 13.87 -6.73 8.72
C ARG A 72 14.91 -6.89 7.62
N SER A 73 14.51 -7.47 6.49
CA SER A 73 15.34 -7.53 5.29
C SER A 73 15.68 -6.13 4.80
N PHE A 74 16.95 -5.90 4.46
CA PHE A 74 17.42 -4.66 3.83
C PHE A 74 17.94 -4.99 2.43
N CYS A 75 17.02 -5.05 1.46
CA CYS A 75 17.29 -5.42 0.08
C CYS A 75 16.32 -4.70 -0.88
N LEU A 76 16.68 -4.66 -2.17
CA LEU A 76 15.84 -4.15 -3.25
C LEU A 76 14.89 -5.26 -3.72
N VAL A 77 13.58 -5.00 -3.68
CA VAL A 77 12.59 -5.92 -4.26
C VAL A 77 12.71 -5.87 -5.79
N PRO A 78 12.98 -6.99 -6.47
CA PRO A 78 13.10 -7.01 -7.91
C PRO A 78 11.74 -6.72 -8.58
N PRO A 79 11.72 -6.04 -9.73
CA PRO A 79 10.51 -5.89 -10.51
C PRO A 79 10.05 -7.26 -11.08
N PRO A 80 8.76 -7.41 -11.42
CA PRO A 80 8.26 -8.56 -12.17
C PRO A 80 9.02 -8.77 -13.49
N ALA A 81 8.96 -10.00 -14.02
CA ALA A 81 9.40 -10.27 -15.38
C ALA A 81 8.59 -9.40 -16.36
N ASP A 82 9.25 -8.86 -17.38
CA ASP A 82 8.66 -7.97 -18.38
C ASP A 82 8.04 -6.68 -17.83
N TYR A 83 8.53 -6.20 -16.68
CA TYR A 83 8.16 -4.90 -16.15
C TYR A 83 8.42 -3.79 -17.16
N LYS A 84 7.41 -2.95 -17.39
CA LYS A 84 7.46 -1.80 -18.29
C LYS A 84 7.53 -0.51 -17.48
N LEU A 85 8.17 0.50 -18.08
CA LEU A 85 8.18 1.85 -17.49
C LEU A 85 6.74 2.32 -17.22
N PRO A 86 6.43 2.80 -16.00
CA PRO A 86 5.10 3.30 -15.67
C PRO A 86 4.63 4.37 -16.64
N ILE A 87 3.36 4.33 -17.00
CA ILE A 87 2.70 5.39 -17.77
C ILE A 87 2.82 6.69 -16.97
N ARG A 88 3.06 7.81 -17.65
CA ARG A 88 3.14 9.11 -16.99
C ARG A 88 1.75 9.59 -16.58
N TRP A 89 1.70 10.34 -15.49
CA TRP A 89 0.52 11.12 -15.12
C TRP A 89 0.21 12.14 -16.24
N PRO A 90 -1.08 12.45 -16.52
CA PRO A 90 -2.31 11.99 -15.87
C PRO A 90 -2.87 10.67 -16.39
N THR A 91 -2.36 10.16 -17.50
CA THR A 91 -2.87 8.92 -18.14
C THR A 91 -2.77 7.71 -17.21
N SER A 92 -1.77 7.68 -16.33
CA SER A 92 -1.60 6.63 -15.32
C SER A 92 -2.71 6.56 -14.27
N ARG A 93 -3.62 7.54 -14.24
CA ARG A 93 -4.86 7.48 -13.43
C ARG A 93 -5.76 6.35 -13.90
N ASP A 94 -5.89 6.19 -15.22
CA ASP A 94 -6.87 5.30 -15.83
C ASP A 94 -6.23 4.03 -16.38
N TYR A 95 -4.89 4.00 -16.53
CA TYR A 95 -4.17 2.91 -17.18
C TYR A 95 -2.90 2.47 -16.44
N VAL A 96 -2.67 1.16 -16.42
CA VAL A 96 -1.39 0.57 -16.01
C VAL A 96 -1.05 -0.63 -16.90
N TRP A 97 0.24 -0.91 -17.11
CA TRP A 97 0.68 -2.11 -17.82
C TRP A 97 0.24 -3.38 -17.09
N ARG A 98 -0.30 -4.36 -17.83
CA ARG A 98 -0.67 -5.66 -17.25
C ARG A 98 0.54 -6.39 -16.67
N SER A 99 1.69 -6.33 -17.34
CA SER A 99 2.95 -6.95 -16.86
C SER A 99 3.51 -6.34 -15.58
N ASN A 100 3.05 -5.15 -15.19
CA ASN A 100 3.48 -4.51 -13.94
C ASN A 100 2.68 -4.98 -12.72
N VAL A 101 1.65 -5.79 -12.91
CA VAL A 101 0.73 -6.24 -11.86
C VAL A 101 0.82 -7.76 -11.74
N ASN A 102 1.39 -8.24 -10.64
CA ASN A 102 1.66 -9.68 -10.43
C ASN A 102 0.41 -10.55 -10.18
N HIS A 103 -0.79 -9.95 -10.20
CA HIS A 103 -2.04 -10.59 -9.79
C HIS A 103 -3.18 -10.32 -10.77
N MET A 104 -3.23 -11.06 -11.87
CA MET A 104 -4.29 -10.92 -12.89
C MET A 104 -5.65 -11.43 -12.40
N HIS A 105 -5.67 -12.40 -11.48
CA HIS A 105 -6.90 -12.96 -10.91
C HIS A 105 -7.81 -11.91 -10.25
N LEU A 106 -7.25 -10.80 -9.74
CA LEU A 106 -8.03 -9.69 -9.19
C LEU A 106 -9.01 -9.09 -10.20
N ALA A 107 -8.63 -9.03 -11.47
CA ALA A 107 -9.53 -8.54 -12.50
C ALA A 107 -10.66 -9.53 -12.80
N GLU A 108 -10.43 -10.83 -12.63
CA GLU A 108 -11.48 -11.85 -12.76
C GLU A 108 -12.50 -11.71 -11.62
N VAL A 109 -12.04 -11.59 -10.37
CA VAL A 109 -12.93 -11.52 -9.19
C VAL A 109 -13.57 -10.14 -8.97
N LYS A 110 -12.95 -9.05 -9.46
CA LYS A 110 -13.47 -7.68 -9.31
C LYS A 110 -13.95 -7.04 -10.61
N GLY A 111 -13.78 -7.72 -11.75
CA GLY A 111 -14.23 -7.23 -13.06
C GLY A 111 -15.74 -7.01 -13.12
N GLY A 112 -16.52 -7.82 -12.39
CA GLY A 112 -17.98 -7.67 -12.30
C GLY A 112 -18.46 -6.41 -11.57
N GLN A 113 -17.55 -5.63 -10.96
CA GLN A 113 -17.89 -4.39 -10.26
C GLN A 113 -17.45 -3.13 -11.03
N ASN A 114 -17.08 -3.23 -12.32
CA ASN A 114 -16.52 -2.13 -13.12
C ASN A 114 -15.28 -1.45 -12.47
N TRP A 115 -14.48 -2.21 -11.72
CA TRP A 115 -13.27 -1.69 -11.08
C TRP A 115 -12.09 -1.65 -12.05
N VAL A 116 -11.95 -2.70 -12.86
CA VAL A 116 -10.82 -2.89 -13.76
C VAL A 116 -11.26 -3.73 -14.95
N HIS A 117 -10.83 -3.35 -16.14
CA HIS A 117 -11.07 -4.10 -17.38
C HIS A 117 -9.76 -4.34 -18.11
N GLU A 118 -9.68 -5.46 -18.83
CA GLU A 118 -8.60 -5.69 -19.77
C GLU A 118 -8.74 -4.78 -20.99
N LYS A 119 -7.64 -4.14 -21.39
CA LYS A 119 -7.53 -3.37 -22.61
C LYS A 119 -6.17 -3.62 -23.24
N ASP A 120 -6.09 -4.60 -24.12
CA ASP A 120 -4.85 -5.03 -24.79
C ASP A 120 -3.72 -5.31 -23.78
N GLN A 121 -2.63 -4.55 -23.79
CA GLN A 121 -1.52 -4.71 -22.85
C GLN A 121 -1.70 -3.92 -21.54
N LEU A 122 -2.85 -3.29 -21.34
CA LEU A 122 -3.17 -2.41 -20.22
C LEU A 122 -4.33 -2.95 -19.39
N TRP A 123 -4.28 -2.66 -18.10
CA TRP A 123 -5.44 -2.60 -17.24
C TRP A 123 -6.05 -1.20 -17.37
N TRP A 124 -7.35 -1.13 -17.57
CA TRP A 124 -8.13 0.10 -17.64
C TRP A 124 -9.04 0.22 -16.41
N PHE A 125 -8.96 1.35 -15.71
CA PHE A 125 -9.80 1.68 -14.57
C PHE A 125 -10.83 2.72 -14.99
N PRO A 126 -12.11 2.34 -15.18
CA PRO A 126 -13.13 3.27 -15.65
C PRO A 126 -13.67 4.19 -14.55
N GLY A 127 -13.18 4.07 -13.30
CA GLY A 127 -13.64 4.84 -12.15
C GLY A 127 -14.98 4.38 -11.53
N GLY A 128 -15.51 3.24 -12.01
CA GLY A 128 -16.85 2.72 -11.71
C GLY A 128 -16.97 1.80 -10.50
N GLY A 129 -16.13 1.96 -9.47
CA GLY A 129 -16.17 1.10 -8.28
C GLY A 129 -17.39 1.36 -7.39
N THR A 130 -18.00 0.29 -6.87
CA THR A 130 -19.19 0.29 -6.00
C THR A 130 -19.02 0.99 -4.64
N HIS A 131 -17.79 1.30 -4.23
CA HIS A 131 -17.52 1.93 -2.95
C HIS A 131 -17.93 3.41 -2.90
N PHE A 132 -17.94 4.09 -4.05
CA PHE A 132 -18.30 5.51 -4.13
C PHE A 132 -19.68 5.66 -4.79
N LYS A 133 -20.65 6.19 -4.04
CA LYS A 133 -22.03 6.41 -4.53
C LYS A 133 -22.10 7.21 -5.83
N HIS A 134 -21.13 8.09 -6.07
CA HIS A 134 -21.02 8.93 -7.27
C HIS A 134 -19.73 8.69 -8.06
N GLY A 135 -19.11 7.51 -7.87
CA GLY A 135 -17.85 7.15 -8.50
C GLY A 135 -16.62 7.79 -7.85
N ALA A 136 -15.44 7.27 -8.20
CA ALA A 136 -14.17 7.76 -7.63
C ALA A 136 -13.84 9.19 -8.09
N THR A 137 -14.33 9.59 -9.28
CA THR A 137 -14.04 10.91 -9.87
C THR A 137 -14.51 12.05 -8.98
N GLU A 138 -15.73 12.02 -8.48
CA GLU A 138 -16.25 13.10 -7.61
C GLU A 138 -15.46 13.19 -6.30
N TYR A 139 -15.08 12.04 -5.72
CA TYR A 139 -14.26 12.01 -4.52
C TYR A 139 -12.88 12.65 -4.75
N ILE A 140 -12.23 12.32 -5.87
CA ILE A 140 -10.94 12.89 -6.28
C ILE A 140 -11.06 14.40 -6.51
N GLU A 141 -12.11 14.85 -7.21
CA GLU A 141 -12.37 16.29 -7.42
C GLU A 141 -12.60 17.03 -6.11
N ARG A 142 -13.36 16.45 -5.19
CA ARG A 142 -13.62 17.02 -3.87
C ARG A 142 -12.33 17.15 -3.06
N LEU A 143 -11.47 16.13 -3.08
CA LEU A 143 -10.13 16.22 -2.48
C LEU A 143 -9.29 17.31 -3.13
N GLY A 144 -9.32 17.41 -4.47
CA GLY A 144 -8.62 18.46 -5.20
C GLY A 144 -9.10 19.85 -4.81
N ASN A 145 -10.41 20.05 -4.65
CA ASN A 145 -10.97 21.33 -4.22
C ASN A 145 -10.61 21.69 -2.77
N MET A 146 -10.42 20.70 -1.89
CA MET A 146 -9.98 20.96 -0.50
C MET A 146 -8.50 21.27 -0.41
N THR A 147 -7.69 20.68 -1.29
CA THR A 147 -6.22 20.74 -1.23
C THR A 147 -5.63 21.81 -2.15
N THR A 148 -6.37 22.23 -3.17
CA THR A 148 -5.93 23.20 -4.18
C THR A 148 -7.00 24.26 -4.42
N ASN A 149 -6.55 25.49 -4.69
CA ASN A 149 -7.43 26.61 -5.06
C ASN A 149 -8.00 26.50 -6.50
N LYS A 150 -7.80 25.35 -7.18
CA LYS A 150 -8.27 25.09 -8.53
C LYS A 150 -9.14 23.83 -8.53
N LYS A 151 -10.08 23.75 -9.47
CA LYS A 151 -11.05 22.66 -9.54
C LYS A 151 -10.34 21.32 -9.77
N GLY A 152 -10.24 20.48 -8.75
CA GLY A 152 -9.83 19.07 -8.86
C GLY A 152 -8.39 18.77 -9.32
N ASP A 153 -7.52 19.75 -9.57
CA ASP A 153 -6.19 19.51 -10.15
C ASP A 153 -5.13 19.18 -9.09
N LEU A 154 -5.13 17.91 -8.66
CA LEU A 154 -4.16 17.36 -7.72
C LEU A 154 -2.70 17.40 -8.23
N HIS A 155 -2.46 17.59 -9.53
CA HIS A 155 -1.11 17.71 -10.07
C HIS A 155 -0.39 18.95 -9.55
N SER A 156 -1.11 20.08 -9.47
CA SER A 156 -0.57 21.35 -8.96
C SER A 156 -0.16 21.30 -7.48
N ALA A 157 -0.68 20.32 -6.73
CA ALA A 157 -0.29 20.03 -5.35
C ALA A 157 0.86 19.02 -5.22
N GLY A 158 1.47 18.57 -6.32
CA GLY A 158 2.51 17.55 -6.30
C GLY A 158 2.01 16.16 -5.91
N MET A 159 0.70 15.91 -5.99
CA MET A 159 0.12 14.60 -5.68
C MET A 159 0.15 13.70 -6.92
N ALA A 160 0.84 12.57 -6.81
CA ALA A 160 0.85 11.51 -7.81
C ALA A 160 0.09 10.29 -7.29
N MET A 161 -0.96 9.86 -8.01
CA MET A 161 -1.66 8.63 -7.65
C MET A 161 -0.87 7.44 -8.17
N LYS A 162 -0.35 6.63 -7.25
CA LYS A 162 0.22 5.32 -7.57
C LYS A 162 -0.84 4.26 -7.37
N ILE A 163 -1.24 3.60 -8.44
CA ILE A 163 -2.03 2.38 -8.34
C ILE A 163 -1.11 1.29 -7.83
N LYS A 164 -1.16 1.03 -6.52
CA LYS A 164 -0.52 -0.13 -5.91
C LYS A 164 -1.56 -1.21 -5.74
N PHE A 165 -1.44 -2.28 -6.51
CA PHE A 165 -2.17 -3.52 -6.24
C PHE A 165 -1.55 -4.16 -4.99
N SER A 166 -2.03 -3.75 -3.82
CA SER A 166 -1.86 -4.52 -2.58
C SER A 166 -3.25 -4.87 -2.11
N LEU A 167 -3.65 -6.12 -2.30
CA LEU A 167 -4.79 -6.71 -1.60
C LEU A 167 -4.36 -8.07 -1.07
N LEU A 168 -3.83 -8.04 0.14
CA LEU A 168 -4.23 -8.95 1.21
C LEU A 168 -5.19 -8.15 2.10
#